data_AF-A0A822XVM9-F1
#
_entry.id   AF-A0A822XVM9-F1
#
_cell.length_a   1.000
_cell.length_b   1.000
_cell.length_c   1.000
_cell.angle_alpha   90.00
_cell.angle_beta   90.00
_cell.angle_gamma   90.00
#
_symmetry.space_group_name_H-M   'P 1'
#
loop_
_entity.id
_entity.type
_entity.pdbx_description
1 polymer ?
#
loop_
_entity_poly.entity_id
_entity_poly.type
_entity_poly.pdbx_seq_one_letter_code
_entity_poly.pdbx_strand_id
1 'polypeptide(L)'
;MFTGRRPTDEMFRDDFNLHKFAKTALSEQAVIRILDPTLLLTNHVRGEIEDEATTNFENLDHNYVADKMQECITSVLKIGVQCSAESPRERMDMSDVVRELIKIKEISLETGVH
;
A
#
# COMPACT_ATOMS: atom_id res chain seq x y z
N MET A 1 -6.24 4.60 4.41
CA MET A 1 -4.87 5.10 4.11
C MET A 1 -3.90 3.99 4.49
N PHE A 2 -2.77 3.78 3.79
CA PHE A 2 -1.93 2.59 4.01
C PHE A 2 -1.38 2.44 5.42
N THR A 3 -1.12 3.54 6.12
CA THR A 3 -0.42 3.51 7.41
C THR A 3 -1.33 3.69 8.64
N GLY A 4 -2.60 4.00 8.43
CA GLY A 4 -3.54 4.37 9.51
C GLY A 4 -3.19 5.69 10.21
N ARG A 5 -2.11 6.37 9.81
CA ARG A 5 -1.61 7.62 10.40
C ARG A 5 -2.02 8.82 9.57
N ARG A 6 -2.40 9.91 10.22
CA ARG A 6 -2.70 11.20 9.56
C ARG A 6 -1.44 12.06 9.52
N PRO A 7 -1.23 12.91 8.51
CA PRO A 7 -0.10 13.85 8.50
C PRO A 7 -0.03 14.78 9.73
N THR A 8 -1.17 14.99 10.39
CA THR A 8 -1.32 15.82 11.59
C THR A 8 -1.34 15.00 12.90
N ASP A 9 -1.02 13.70 12.85
CA ASP A 9 -0.91 12.87 14.06
C ASP A 9 0.18 13.45 14.98
N GLU A 10 -0.07 13.44 16.29
CA GLU A 10 0.81 14.06 17.29
C GLU A 10 2.22 13.46 17.31
N MET A 11 2.40 12.24 16.81
CA MET A 11 3.73 11.63 16.67
C MET A 11 4.62 12.32 15.63
N PHE A 12 4.04 13.10 14.72
CA PHE A 12 4.75 13.87 13.71
C PHE A 12 5.00 15.28 14.22
N ARG A 13 6.20 15.49 14.76
CA ARG A 13 6.67 16.77 15.31
C ARG A 13 8.02 17.13 14.74
N ASP A 14 8.33 18.41 14.82
CA ASP A 14 9.59 18.98 14.32
C ASP A 14 9.79 18.58 12.85
N ASP A 15 10.97 18.04 12.54
CA ASP A 15 11.32 17.60 11.20
C ASP A 15 10.75 16.22 10.84
N PHE A 16 10.07 15.50 11.76
CA PHE A 16 9.53 14.18 11.48
C PHE A 16 8.08 14.25 10.97
N ASN A 17 7.81 13.59 9.85
CA ASN A 17 6.53 13.65 9.16
C ASN A 17 6.19 12.32 8.49
N LEU A 18 4.98 12.22 7.94
CA LEU A 18 4.48 11.00 7.28
C LEU A 18 5.37 10.54 6.12
N HIS A 19 5.98 11.45 5.36
CA HIS A 19 6.92 11.11 4.29
C HIS A 19 8.16 10.41 4.88
N LYS A 20 8.80 11.00 5.90
CA LYS A 20 9.98 10.39 6.54
C LYS A 20 9.63 9.05 7.19
N PHE A 21 8.47 8.95 7.84
CA PHE A 21 7.97 7.71 8.42
C PHE A 21 7.86 6.58 7.37
N ALA A 22 7.21 6.84 6.24
CA ALA A 22 7.09 5.86 5.15
C ALA A 22 8.44 5.55 4.49
N LYS A 23 9.28 6.57 4.28
CA LYS A 23 10.62 6.43 3.68
C LYS A 23 11.53 5.55 4.54
N THR A 24 11.57 5.78 5.86
CA THR A 24 12.34 4.96 6.80
C THR A 24 11.88 3.51 6.79
N ALA A 25 10.56 3.26 6.85
CA ALA A 25 10.03 1.91 6.80
C ALA A 25 10.38 1.17 5.50
N LEU A 26 10.41 1.86 4.36
CA LEU A 26 10.86 1.29 3.08
C LEU A 26 12.35 0.95 3.11
N SER A 27 13.20 1.85 3.62
CA SER A 27 14.65 1.63 3.72
C SER A 27 15.00 0.48 4.67
N GLU A 28 14.25 0.32 5.75
CA GLU A 28 14.42 -0.76 6.74
C GLU A 28 13.71 -2.06 6.36
N GLN A 29 13.05 -2.13 5.20
CA GLN A 29 12.22 -3.27 4.79
C GLN A 29 11.15 -3.64 5.84
N ALA A 30 10.63 -2.62 6.53
CA ALA A 30 9.74 -2.73 7.69
C ALA A 30 8.31 -2.24 7.38
N VAL A 31 7.88 -2.29 6.12
CA VAL A 31 6.55 -1.80 5.67
C VAL A 31 5.42 -2.37 6.50
N ILE A 32 5.46 -3.67 6.82
CA ILE A 32 4.44 -4.36 7.63
C ILE A 32 4.19 -3.67 8.99
N ARG A 33 5.20 -3.05 9.59
CA ARG A 33 5.11 -2.41 10.90
C ARG A 33 4.40 -1.07 10.88
N ILE A 34 4.29 -0.46 9.70
CA ILE A 34 3.66 0.84 9.53
C ILE A 34 2.27 0.75 8.92
N LEU A 35 1.81 -0.45 8.52
CA LEU A 35 0.52 -0.63 7.89
C LEU A 35 -0.62 -0.40 8.88
N ASP A 36 -1.71 0.15 8.35
CA ASP A 36 -3.01 0.16 9.02
C ASP A 36 -3.44 -1.30 9.23
N PRO A 37 -3.68 -1.73 10.48
CA PRO A 37 -4.12 -3.10 10.75
C PRO A 37 -5.40 -3.49 9.99
N THR A 38 -6.26 -2.51 9.67
CA THR A 38 -7.49 -2.75 8.88
C THR A 38 -7.21 -3.29 7.48
N LEU A 39 -6.03 -3.02 6.92
CA LEU A 39 -5.62 -3.54 5.61
C LEU A 39 -5.22 -5.02 5.67
N LEU A 40 -4.89 -5.52 6.86
CA LEU A 40 -4.59 -6.93 7.11
C LEU A 40 -5.85 -7.73 7.48
N LEU A 41 -6.99 -7.06 7.69
CA LEU A 41 -8.27 -7.65 8.09
C LEU A 41 -9.17 -8.04 6.91
N THR A 42 -8.62 -8.18 5.71
CA THR A 42 -9.37 -8.49 4.46
C THR A 42 -10.19 -9.78 4.49
N ASN A 43 -10.12 -10.58 5.57
CA ASN A 43 -10.92 -11.79 5.78
C ASN A 43 -12.03 -11.67 6.86
N HIS A 44 -12.29 -10.50 7.47
CA HIS A 44 -13.33 -10.35 8.51
C HIS A 44 -14.55 -9.48 8.15
N VAL A 45 -14.66 -8.97 6.91
CA VAL A 45 -15.91 -8.36 6.41
C VAL A 45 -16.61 -9.38 5.50
N ARG A 46 -16.98 -10.53 6.08
CA ARG A 46 -17.83 -11.55 5.42
C ARG A 46 -19.30 -11.45 5.85
N GLY A 47 -19.70 -10.32 6.42
CA GLY A 47 -21.09 -9.98 6.67
C GLY A 47 -21.35 -8.56 6.17
N GLU A 48 -22.37 -8.40 5.33
CA GLU A 48 -23.05 -7.15 4.97
C GLU A 48 -22.83 -6.50 3.59
N ILE A 49 -22.11 -7.10 2.62
CA ILE A 49 -22.27 -6.65 1.22
C ILE A 49 -22.38 -7.85 0.28
N GLU A 50 -23.62 -8.17 -0.10
CA GLU A 50 -23.96 -8.95 -1.28
C GLU A 50 -23.73 -8.07 -2.52
N ASP A 51 -22.55 -8.14 -3.12
CA ASP A 51 -22.35 -7.70 -4.51
C ASP A 51 -21.52 -8.75 -5.23
N GLU A 52 -22.07 -9.24 -6.36
CA GLU A 52 -21.67 -10.42 -7.13
C GLU A 52 -20.35 -10.23 -7.89
N ALA A 53 -19.23 -10.19 -7.18
CA ALA A 53 -17.91 -10.37 -7.77
C ALA A 53 -17.00 -11.22 -6.87
N THR A 54 -17.54 -12.33 -6.37
CA THR A 54 -16.77 -13.28 -5.55
C THR A 54 -15.85 -14.10 -6.47
N THR A 55 -14.64 -13.59 -6.72
CA THR A 55 -13.55 -14.42 -7.24
C THR A 55 -13.15 -15.43 -6.17
N ASN A 56 -12.96 -16.69 -6.59
CA ASN A 56 -12.77 -17.89 -5.78
C ASN A 56 -11.51 -17.87 -4.88
N PHE A 57 -11.49 -17.07 -3.81
CA PHE A 57 -10.39 -17.04 -2.82
C PHE A 57 -10.39 -18.24 -1.86
N GLU A 58 -11.17 -19.28 -2.11
CA GLU A 58 -11.37 -20.38 -1.15
C GLU A 58 -10.20 -21.39 -1.08
N ASN A 59 -9.13 -21.25 -1.89
CA ASN A 59 -8.02 -22.21 -1.92
C ASN A 59 -6.60 -21.60 -1.98
N LEU A 60 -6.46 -20.27 -1.85
CA LEU A 60 -5.13 -19.65 -1.86
C LEU A 60 -4.51 -19.66 -0.46
N ASP A 61 -3.24 -20.06 -0.37
CA ASP A 61 -2.45 -19.97 0.86
C ASP A 61 -2.55 -18.54 1.42
N HIS A 62 -3.07 -18.41 2.64
CA HIS A 62 -3.26 -17.12 3.30
C HIS A 62 -1.94 -16.35 3.39
N ASN A 63 -0.81 -17.05 3.48
CA ASN A 63 0.52 -16.43 3.49
C ASN A 63 0.86 -15.84 2.11
N TYR A 64 0.53 -16.53 1.01
CA TYR A 64 0.75 -16.03 -0.35
C TYR A 64 -0.06 -14.75 -0.64
N VAL A 65 -1.33 -14.70 -0.23
CA VAL A 65 -2.18 -13.51 -0.42
C VAL A 65 -1.66 -12.32 0.39
N ALA A 66 -1.26 -12.56 1.66
CA ALA A 66 -0.68 -11.54 2.51
C ALA A 66 0.66 -11.00 1.95
N ASP A 67 1.54 -11.89 1.45
CA ASP A 67 2.81 -11.51 0.84
C ASP A 67 2.60 -10.67 -0.42
N LYS A 68 1.67 -11.06 -1.31
CA LYS A 68 1.34 -10.30 -2.51
C LYS A 68 0.76 -8.92 -2.20
N MET A 69 -0.11 -8.85 -1.19
CA MET A 69 -0.63 -7.57 -0.71
C MET A 69 0.49 -6.69 -0.14
N GLN A 70 1.42 -7.26 0.63
CA GLN A 70 2.58 -6.53 1.13
C GLN A 70 3.48 -6.01 0.01
N GLU A 71 3.75 -6.80 -1.04
CA GLU A 71 4.51 -6.38 -2.23
C GLU A 71 3.83 -5.22 -2.95
N CYS A 72 2.50 -5.30 -3.13
CA CYS A 72 1.69 -4.25 -3.74
C CYS A 72 1.77 -2.95 -2.94
N ILE A 73 1.50 -3.01 -1.62
CA ILE A 73 1.55 -1.83 -0.75
C ILE A 73 2.95 -1.23 -0.71
N THR A 74 3.99 -2.07 -0.66
CA THR A 74 5.39 -1.62 -0.72
C THR A 74 5.65 -0.81 -1.99
N SER A 75 5.14 -1.26 -3.14
CA SER A 75 5.29 -0.58 -4.42
C SER A 75 4.55 0.75 -4.46
N VAL A 76 3.32 0.79 -3.94
CA VAL A 76 2.54 2.04 -3.85
C VAL A 76 3.19 3.05 -2.90
N LEU A 77 3.72 2.59 -1.75
CA LEU A 77 4.44 3.46 -0.81
C LEU A 77 5.71 4.06 -1.43
N LYS A 78 6.44 3.30 -2.26
CA LYS A 78 7.60 3.84 -2.99
C LYS A 78 7.20 5.02 -3.87
N ILE A 79 6.14 4.86 -4.66
CA ILE A 79 5.58 5.95 -5.49
C ILE A 79 5.17 7.13 -4.60
N GLY A 80 4.45 6.85 -3.51
CA GLY A 80 3.98 7.89 -2.57
C GLY A 80 5.14 8.69 -1.96
N VAL A 81 6.23 8.04 -1.57
CA VAL A 81 7.45 8.70 -1.07
C VAL A 81 8.09 9.57 -2.15
N GLN A 82 8.20 9.07 -3.39
CA GLN A 82 8.74 9.86 -4.50
C GLN A 82 7.85 11.07 -4.83
N CYS A 83 6.53 10.91 -4.78
CA CYS A 83 5.58 12.02 -5.02
C CYS A 83 5.60 13.08 -3.91
N SER A 84 5.94 12.69 -2.68
CA SER A 84 5.92 13.56 -1.50
C SER A 84 7.28 14.14 -1.14
N ALA A 85 8.28 14.06 -2.04
CA ALA A 85 9.55 14.75 -1.87
C ALA A 85 9.33 16.24 -1.61
N GLU A 86 10.12 16.82 -0.70
CA GLU A 86 9.96 18.21 -0.26
C GLU A 86 10.18 19.17 -1.43
N SER A 87 11.27 18.98 -2.17
CA SER A 87 11.57 19.71 -3.39
C SER A 87 10.66 19.27 -4.55
N PRO A 88 9.94 20.18 -5.22
CA PRO A 88 9.15 19.86 -6.40
C PRO A 88 9.95 19.21 -7.53
N ARG A 89 11.26 19.53 -7.65
CA ARG A 89 12.14 19.00 -8.69
C ARG A 89 12.55 17.54 -8.46
N GLU A 90 12.41 17.05 -7.24
CA GLU A 90 12.72 15.68 -6.87
C GLU A 90 11.49 14.76 -6.92
N ARG A 91 10.31 15.35 -7.13
CA ARG A 91 9.07 14.57 -7.23
C ARG A 91 9.04 13.82 -8.55
N MET A 92 8.55 12.58 -8.49
CA MET A 92 8.28 11.78 -9.68
C MET A 92 7.33 12.53 -10.62
N ASP A 93 7.58 12.45 -11.93
CA ASP A 93 6.69 13.02 -12.94
C ASP A 93 5.32 12.32 -12.91
N MET A 94 4.24 13.07 -13.04
CA MET A 94 2.88 12.51 -12.95
C MET A 94 2.58 11.47 -14.03
N SER A 95 3.19 11.56 -15.21
CA SER A 95 3.05 10.54 -16.25
C SER A 95 3.72 9.22 -15.82
N ASP A 96 4.86 9.29 -15.14
CA ASP A 96 5.51 8.14 -14.55
C ASP A 96 4.71 7.56 -13.38
N VAL A 97 4.13 8.40 -12.53
CA VAL A 97 3.23 7.95 -11.45
C VAL A 97 2.09 7.12 -12.02
N VAL A 98 1.40 7.62 -13.05
CA VAL A 98 0.29 6.89 -13.68
C VAL A 98 0.76 5.58 -14.29
N ARG A 99 1.89 5.61 -15.01
CA ARG A 99 2.48 4.41 -15.65
C ARG A 99 2.84 3.33 -14.63
N GLU A 100 3.47 3.70 -13.52
CA GLU A 100 3.84 2.73 -12.47
C GLU A 100 2.62 2.22 -11.70
N LEU A 101 1.62 3.07 -11.43
CA LEU A 101 0.38 2.64 -10.79
C LEU A 101 -0.43 1.64 -11.66
N ILE A 102 -0.45 1.84 -12.99
CA ILE A 102 -1.09 0.89 -13.92
C ILE A 102 -0.40 -0.48 -13.84
N LYS A 103 0.94 -0.52 -13.87
CA LYS A 103 1.69 -1.78 -13.74
C LYS A 103 1.41 -2.49 -12.43
N ILE A 104 1.37 -1.75 -11.30
CA ILE A 104 1.06 -2.33 -9.99
C ILE A 104 -0.34 -2.95 -10.00
N LYS A 105 -1.32 -2.26 -10.62
CA LYS A 105 -2.68 -2.76 -10.77
C LYS A 105 -2.73 -4.04 -11.60
N GLU A 106 -2.02 -4.10 -12.73
CA GLU A 106 -1.98 -5.29 -13.59
C GLU A 106 -1.41 -6.50 -12.86
N ILE A 107 -0.25 -6.35 -12.20
CA ILE A 107 0.38 -7.42 -11.40
C ILE A 107 -0.55 -7.90 -10.27
N SER A 108 -1.35 -7.01 -9.70
CA SER A 108 -2.27 -7.34 -8.61
C SER A 108 -3.57 -8.02 -9.10
N LEU A 109 -3.89 -7.93 -10.39
CA LEU A 109 -5.09 -8.51 -11.01
C LEU A 109 -4.80 -9.79 -11.81
N GLU A 110 -3.58 -9.97 -12.32
CA GLU A 110 -3.15 -11.18 -13.04
C GLU A 110 -3.12 -12.43 -12.15
N THR A 111 -3.16 -12.28 -10.82
CA THR A 111 -3.32 -13.39 -9.87
C THR A 111 -4.73 -14.02 -9.86
N GLY A 112 -5.66 -13.51 -10.66
CA GLY A 112 -7.05 -14.00 -10.76
C GLY A 112 -7.38 -14.85 -11.99
N VAL A 113 -6.41 -15.24 -12.83
CA VAL A 113 -6.66 -16.05 -14.02
C VAL A 113 -5.86 -17.34 -13.98
N HIS A 114 -6.30 -18.33 -13.18
CA HIS A 114 -6.04 -19.76 -13.42
C HIS A 114 -7.26 -20.57 -13.00
#